data_AF-A0A0R3RQW8-F1
#
_entry.id   AF-A0A0R3RQW8-F1
#
_cell.length_a   1.000
_cell.length_b   1.000
_cell.length_c   1.000
_cell.angle_alpha   90.00
_cell.angle_beta   90.00
_cell.angle_gamma   90.00
#
_symmetry.space_group_name_H-M   'P 1'
#
loop_
_entity.id
_entity.type
_entity.pdbx_description
1 polymer ?
#
loop_
_entity_poly.entity_id
_entity_poly.type
_entity_poly.pdbx_seq_one_letter_code
_entity_poly.pdbx_strand_id
1 'polypeptide(L)'
;MDRRGAFQGGFGSGSIGSFDSHTSVDHTERWSSSTRSQCGGPRRIGSGLRRITLDWDKPWIPVTKLGRLVMDGRVATIDEIYLKREEELQEYQIVDLLVPNLKEQILKILPVQKHVRSGLRTRFRAFVAIGDRNGHVGLGMQCAKRVSTAIRRAIYRAKTAVVPVRRAYWHTKHGLPHTIPCKIMVRYCDVRVTLYPAPRGTGISALPIVQKLLHLGGIQDCYTSVSTYTTLGPVAKAIFLAIQRAYLFKREGEKIDEDNAFPELISSVIS
;
A
#
# COMPACT_ATOMS: atom_id res chain seq x y z
N MET A 1 -62.07 -27.07 27.03
CA MET A 1 -61.40 -25.87 26.49
C MET A 1 -60.10 -26.31 25.83
N ASP A 2 -60.29 -26.67 24.56
CA ASP A 2 -59.43 -26.94 23.41
C ASP A 2 -57.90 -27.09 23.51
N ARG A 3 -57.47 -28.30 23.15
CA ARG A 3 -56.26 -28.61 22.36
C ARG A 3 -56.69 -29.46 21.15
N ARG A 4 -56.47 -29.01 19.89
CA ARG A 4 -56.29 -29.76 18.60
C ARG A 4 -55.87 -28.74 17.52
N GLY A 5 -55.16 -28.98 16.42
CA GLY A 5 -54.57 -30.15 15.73
C GLY A 5 -53.36 -29.67 14.89
N ALA A 6 -52.43 -30.49 14.38
CA ALA A 6 -52.51 -31.60 13.42
C ALA A 6 -52.63 -31.19 11.93
N PHE A 7 -51.58 -31.56 11.18
CA PHE A 7 -51.54 -32.13 9.81
C PHE A 7 -51.80 -31.29 8.53
N GLN A 8 -50.82 -31.34 7.62
CA GLN A 8 -50.91 -31.57 6.16
C GLN A 8 -49.50 -32.06 5.72
N GLY A 9 -49.24 -33.18 5.03
CA GLY A 9 -50.04 -34.03 4.16
C GLY A 9 -49.62 -33.83 2.69
N GLY A 10 -48.97 -34.82 2.05
CA GLY A 10 -48.68 -34.80 0.61
C GLY A 10 -47.82 -35.97 0.11
N PHE A 11 -48.41 -37.16 -0.04
CA PHE A 11 -48.76 -37.85 -1.30
C PHE A 11 -47.59 -38.55 -2.02
N GLY A 12 -47.62 -39.87 -1.98
CA GLY A 12 -46.83 -40.74 -2.86
C GLY A 12 -47.61 -41.15 -4.12
N SER A 13 -46.88 -41.71 -5.08
CA SER A 13 -47.40 -42.59 -6.12
C SER A 13 -46.26 -43.49 -6.59
N GLY A 14 -46.47 -44.81 -6.58
CA GLY A 14 -45.53 -45.81 -7.08
C GLY A 14 -46.10 -46.63 -8.23
N SER A 15 -45.21 -47.39 -8.90
CA SER A 15 -45.41 -48.63 -9.69
C SER A 15 -44.09 -48.91 -10.46
N ILE A 16 -43.29 -49.95 -10.19
CA ILE A 16 -43.36 -51.42 -10.43
C ILE A 16 -43.02 -51.85 -11.88
N GLY A 17 -41.97 -52.69 -11.99
CA GLY A 17 -41.69 -53.67 -13.08
C GLY A 17 -40.45 -53.35 -13.94
N SER A 18 -39.24 -53.90 -13.77
CA SER A 18 -38.70 -55.30 -13.84
C SER A 18 -38.12 -55.66 -15.22
N PHE A 19 -36.80 -55.94 -15.32
CA PHE A 19 -36.21 -56.90 -16.28
C PHE A 19 -34.73 -57.24 -15.97
N ASP A 20 -34.54 -58.44 -15.43
CA ASP A 20 -33.45 -59.44 -15.51
C ASP A 20 -31.95 -59.11 -15.72
N SER A 21 -31.19 -59.72 -14.79
CA SER A 21 -29.91 -60.46 -14.90
C SER A 21 -28.64 -59.78 -15.45
N HIS A 22 -27.59 -59.72 -14.61
CA HIS A 22 -26.52 -60.73 -14.61
C HIS A 22 -25.46 -60.49 -13.51
N THR A 23 -24.95 -61.61 -12.96
CA THR A 23 -23.75 -61.82 -12.15
C THR A 23 -23.75 -61.40 -10.67
N SER A 24 -23.98 -62.40 -9.82
CA SER A 24 -23.46 -62.51 -8.46
C SER A 24 -21.94 -62.65 -8.46
N VAL A 25 -21.27 -62.10 -7.44
CA VAL A 25 -20.23 -62.79 -6.64
C VAL A 25 -20.13 -62.07 -5.29
N ASP A 26 -20.56 -62.75 -4.22
CA ASP A 26 -20.09 -62.52 -2.86
C ASP A 26 -18.62 -62.93 -2.74
N HIS A 27 -17.77 -62.11 -2.11
CA HIS A 27 -17.08 -62.50 -0.89
C HIS A 27 -16.11 -61.43 -0.40
N THR A 28 -16.26 -61.16 0.89
CA THR A 28 -15.22 -60.87 1.89
C THR A 28 -13.77 -61.17 1.47
N GLU A 29 -12.85 -60.26 1.78
CA GLU A 29 -11.57 -60.53 2.48
C GLU A 29 -10.82 -59.20 2.68
N ARG A 30 -10.70 -58.72 3.92
CA ARG A 30 -9.53 -58.97 4.79
C ARG A 30 -8.22 -58.60 4.09
N TRP A 31 -7.86 -57.32 4.12
CA TRP A 31 -6.48 -56.91 3.84
C TRP A 31 -5.71 -56.62 5.11
N SER A 32 -4.55 -57.23 5.12
CA SER A 32 -3.60 -57.47 6.19
C SER A 32 -2.82 -56.22 6.57
N SER A 33 -2.61 -56.11 7.87
CA SER A 33 -1.51 -55.41 8.50
C SER A 33 -0.20 -55.82 7.80
N SER A 34 0.40 -54.88 7.07
CA SER A 34 1.84 -54.93 6.79
C SER A 34 2.49 -53.68 7.37
N THR A 35 3.24 -53.92 8.43
CA THR A 35 4.28 -53.06 8.96
C THR A 35 5.29 -52.76 7.87
N ARG A 36 5.19 -51.56 7.28
CA ARG A 36 6.35 -50.95 6.60
C ARG A 36 6.56 -49.55 7.16
N SER A 37 7.49 -49.49 8.09
CA SER A 37 8.20 -48.28 8.47
C SER A 37 8.72 -47.58 7.21
N GLN A 38 8.00 -46.55 6.76
CA GLN A 38 8.57 -45.57 5.86
C GLN A 38 8.93 -44.34 6.67
N CYS A 39 10.22 -44.32 6.97
CA CYS A 39 10.96 -43.24 7.57
C CYS A 39 10.52 -41.87 7.03
N GLY A 40 10.41 -40.91 7.94
CA GLY A 40 10.14 -39.52 7.62
C GLY A 40 11.17 -39.00 6.61
N GLY A 41 10.72 -38.78 5.37
CA GLY A 41 11.46 -37.98 4.42
C GLY A 41 11.56 -36.54 4.94
N PRO A 42 12.72 -35.87 4.79
CA PRO A 42 12.85 -34.49 5.21
C PRO A 42 11.83 -33.65 4.47
N ARG A 43 10.96 -32.96 5.23
CA ARG A 43 10.09 -31.91 4.68
C ARG A 43 10.98 -31.00 3.85
N ARG A 44 10.75 -30.94 2.53
CA ARG A 44 11.38 -29.94 1.68
C ARG A 44 11.09 -28.57 2.29
N ILE A 45 12.08 -28.03 2.98
CA ILE A 45 12.09 -26.66 3.47
C ILE A 45 11.94 -25.83 2.21
N GLY A 46 10.76 -25.20 2.08
CA GLY A 46 10.46 -24.30 0.98
C GLY A 46 11.64 -23.36 0.76
N SER A 47 12.01 -23.24 -0.52
CA SER A 47 13.02 -22.32 -1.03
C SER A 47 12.96 -21.01 -0.26
N GLY A 48 14.09 -20.71 0.38
CA GLY A 48 14.20 -19.73 1.45
C GLY A 48 13.70 -18.36 1.04
N LEU A 49 12.52 -18.01 1.52
CA LEU A 49 12.24 -16.64 1.88
C LEU A 49 13.22 -16.33 3.01
N ARG A 50 14.43 -15.89 2.65
CA ARG A 50 15.50 -15.51 3.59
C ARG A 50 14.81 -14.68 4.67
N ARG A 51 14.81 -15.20 5.89
CA ARG A 51 14.55 -14.39 7.07
C ARG A 51 15.51 -13.23 6.89
N ILE A 52 15.00 -12.05 6.53
CA ILE A 52 15.82 -10.83 6.45
C ILE A 52 16.30 -10.65 7.88
N THR A 53 17.45 -11.23 8.20
CA THR A 53 18.25 -10.90 9.37
C THR A 53 18.66 -9.47 9.08
N LEU A 54 18.01 -8.56 9.81
CA LEU A 54 18.32 -7.15 9.78
C LEU A 54 19.65 -7.01 10.52
N ASP A 55 20.72 -7.28 9.79
CA ASP A 55 22.08 -7.16 10.28
C ASP A 55 22.47 -5.71 10.05
N TRP A 56 22.29 -4.88 11.08
CA TRP A 56 22.46 -3.42 11.04
C TRP A 56 23.90 -2.99 10.78
N ASP A 57 24.85 -3.88 11.05
CA ASP A 57 26.29 -3.60 10.95
C ASP A 57 26.88 -4.04 9.61
N LYS A 58 26.06 -4.60 8.70
CA LYS A 58 26.55 -5.00 7.39
C LYS A 58 26.67 -3.78 6.48
N PRO A 59 27.83 -3.55 5.85
CA PRO A 59 27.96 -2.51 4.84
C PRO A 59 27.00 -2.80 3.67
N TRP A 60 26.45 -1.75 3.10
CA TRP A 60 25.55 -1.87 1.96
C TRP A 60 26.33 -2.34 0.72
N ILE A 61 25.90 -3.47 0.15
CA ILE A 61 26.39 -3.98 -1.13
C ILE A 61 25.25 -3.78 -2.15
N PRO A 62 25.39 -2.88 -3.12
CA PRO A 62 24.32 -2.59 -4.07
C PRO A 62 24.06 -3.78 -4.99
N VAL A 63 22.79 -4.13 -5.18
CA VAL A 63 22.37 -5.25 -6.03
C VAL A 63 21.99 -4.74 -7.41
N THR A 64 21.22 -3.65 -7.43
CA THR A 64 20.69 -2.99 -8.62
C THR A 64 21.76 -2.21 -9.38
N LYS A 65 21.50 -1.96 -10.68
CA LYS A 65 22.36 -1.11 -11.51
C LYS A 65 22.43 0.31 -10.94
N LEU A 66 21.28 0.87 -10.55
CA LEU A 66 21.21 2.19 -9.94
C LEU A 66 22.01 2.26 -8.64
N GLY A 67 21.90 1.24 -7.77
CA GLY A 67 22.70 1.18 -6.54
C GLY A 67 24.21 1.23 -6.80
N ARG A 68 24.69 0.52 -7.84
CA ARG A 68 26.12 0.57 -8.23
C ARG A 68 26.50 1.95 -8.77
N LEU A 69 25.67 2.55 -9.62
CA LEU A 69 25.92 3.89 -10.16
C LEU A 69 26.00 4.97 -9.07
N VAL A 70 25.13 4.88 -8.05
CA VAL A 70 25.14 5.78 -6.90
C VAL A 70 26.37 5.53 -6.02
N MET A 71 26.71 4.27 -5.77
CA MET A 71 27.93 3.92 -5.01
C MET A 71 29.22 4.38 -5.71
N ASP A 72 29.25 4.29 -7.04
CA ASP A 72 30.35 4.77 -7.88
C ASP A 72 30.38 6.31 -7.99
N GLY A 73 29.37 7.02 -7.48
CA GLY A 73 29.27 8.48 -7.52
C GLY A 73 28.88 9.06 -8.89
N ARG A 74 28.38 8.23 -9.81
CA ARG A 74 27.95 8.68 -11.16
C ARG A 74 26.59 9.37 -11.15
N VAL A 75 25.76 9.07 -10.16
CA VAL A 75 24.49 9.75 -9.91
C VAL A 75 24.64 10.49 -8.59
N ALA A 76 24.72 11.82 -8.66
CA ALA A 76 24.99 12.65 -7.49
C ALA A 76 23.71 13.12 -6.80
N THR A 77 22.63 13.28 -7.56
CA THR A 77 21.37 13.85 -7.07
C THR A 77 20.18 12.91 -7.29
N ILE A 78 19.19 13.00 -6.40
CA ILE A 78 17.93 12.26 -6.54
C ILE A 78 17.09 12.74 -7.72
N ASP A 79 17.25 14.01 -8.12
CA ASP A 79 16.54 14.61 -9.25
C ASP A 79 16.94 13.97 -10.59
N GLU A 80 18.21 13.59 -10.76
CA GLU A 80 18.67 12.83 -11.93
C GLU A 80 17.94 11.49 -12.06
N ILE A 81 17.61 10.85 -10.94
CA ILE A 81 16.86 9.59 -10.92
C ILE A 81 15.43 9.84 -11.36
N TYR A 82 14.78 10.90 -10.86
CA TYR A 82 13.41 11.23 -11.27
C TYR A 82 13.28 11.55 -12.76
N LEU A 83 14.31 12.12 -13.37
CA LEU A 83 14.34 12.40 -14.81
C LEU A 83 14.49 11.12 -15.64
N LYS A 84 15.30 10.16 -15.16
CA LYS A 84 15.48 8.85 -15.78
C LYS A 84 14.32 7.93 -15.40
N ARG A 85 13.18 8.09 -16.09
CA ARG A 85 11.92 7.35 -15.85
C ARG A 85 12.05 5.81 -15.82
N GLU A 86 13.14 5.25 -16.30
CA GLU A 86 13.36 3.79 -16.39
C GLU A 86 13.92 3.16 -15.10
N GLU A 87 14.39 3.97 -14.13
CA GLU A 87 15.03 3.43 -12.94
C GLU A 87 14.19 3.65 -11.67
N GLU A 88 13.53 2.58 -11.21
CA GLU A 88 12.79 2.61 -9.96
C GLU A 88 13.69 2.40 -8.73
N LEU A 89 13.39 3.12 -7.65
CA LEU A 89 14.08 2.98 -6.37
C LEU A 89 13.67 1.69 -5.65
N GLN A 90 14.48 0.64 -5.81
CA GLN A 90 14.24 -0.65 -5.12
C GLN A 90 15.01 -0.80 -3.80
N GLU A 91 16.10 -0.05 -3.62
CA GLU A 91 16.93 -0.10 -2.42
C GLU A 91 16.77 1.20 -1.62
N TYR A 92 16.47 1.09 -0.33
CA TYR A 92 16.24 2.27 0.50
C TYR A 92 17.54 3.03 0.81
N GLN A 93 18.67 2.34 0.77
CA GLN A 93 20.00 2.88 1.05
C GLN A 93 20.39 3.98 0.07
N ILE A 94 19.92 3.90 -1.19
CA ILE A 94 20.12 4.93 -2.21
C ILE A 94 19.60 6.27 -1.70
N VAL A 95 18.38 6.28 -1.13
CA VAL A 95 17.77 7.51 -0.61
C VAL A 95 18.47 8.01 0.65
N ASP A 96 18.97 7.09 1.49
CA ASP A 96 19.73 7.47 2.68
C ASP A 96 21.05 8.17 2.35
N LEU A 97 21.70 7.80 1.24
CA LEU A 97 22.90 8.48 0.75
C LEU A 97 22.59 9.81 0.05
N LEU A 98 21.58 9.82 -0.82
CA LEU A 98 21.28 11.00 -1.66
C LEU A 98 20.53 12.10 -0.89
N VAL A 99 19.74 11.75 0.12
CA VAL A 99 18.94 12.69 0.91
C VAL A 99 19.18 12.45 2.41
N PRO A 100 20.25 13.01 3.00
CA PRO A 100 20.62 12.73 4.38
C PRO A 100 19.67 13.37 5.42
N ASN A 101 18.95 14.44 5.05
CA ASN A 101 18.07 15.21 5.96
C ASN A 101 16.64 14.65 6.06
N LEU A 102 16.50 13.34 5.94
CA LEU A 102 15.21 12.65 5.87
C LEU A 102 14.59 12.52 7.27
N LYS A 103 13.39 13.07 7.48
CA LYS A 103 12.63 12.92 8.73
C LYS A 103 11.56 11.85 8.58
N GLU A 104 11.50 10.94 9.54
CA GLU A 104 10.50 9.87 9.58
C GLU A 104 9.40 10.22 10.57
N GLN A 105 8.13 10.09 10.16
CA GLN A 105 6.99 10.32 11.03
C GLN A 105 5.96 9.20 10.95
N ILE A 106 5.62 8.66 12.11
CA ILE A 106 4.58 7.64 12.22
C ILE A 106 3.21 8.35 12.18
N LEU A 107 2.38 7.95 11.22
CA LEU A 107 1.03 8.49 11.07
C LEU A 107 0.06 7.80 12.03
N LYS A 108 -0.04 6.46 11.93
CA LYS A 108 -0.87 5.62 12.78
C LYS A 108 -0.40 4.17 12.74
N ILE A 109 -0.68 3.44 13.81
CA ILE A 109 -0.51 2.00 13.91
C ILE A 109 -1.89 1.39 14.17
N LEU A 110 -2.27 0.40 13.38
CA LEU A 110 -3.55 -0.29 13.50
C LEU A 110 -3.33 -1.80 13.74
N PRO A 111 -3.99 -2.41 14.74
CA PRO A 111 -4.05 -3.86 14.82
C PRO A 111 -4.98 -4.38 13.71
N VAL A 112 -4.52 -5.40 12.98
CA VAL A 112 -5.31 -6.15 12.00
C VAL A 112 -5.34 -7.61 12.44
N GLN A 113 -6.52 -8.21 12.44
CA GLN A 113 -6.73 -9.55 13.01
C GLN A 113 -7.28 -10.50 11.94
N LYS A 114 -6.73 -11.70 11.88
CA LYS A 114 -7.26 -12.81 11.09
C LYS A 114 -7.82 -13.87 12.02
N HIS A 115 -9.07 -14.24 11.83
CA HIS A 115 -9.68 -15.36 12.55
C HIS A 115 -9.05 -16.70 12.13
N VAL A 116 -8.76 -17.56 13.09
CA VAL A 116 -8.19 -18.90 12.89
C VAL A 116 -8.93 -19.88 13.80
N ARG A 117 -8.85 -21.19 13.51
CA ARG A 117 -9.50 -22.23 14.33
C ARG A 117 -9.09 -22.15 15.81
N SER A 118 -7.87 -21.69 16.09
CA SER A 118 -7.35 -21.44 17.44
C SER A 118 -7.30 -19.93 17.73
N GLY A 119 -8.47 -19.27 17.74
CA GLY A 119 -8.63 -17.87 18.15
C GLY A 119 -8.33 -16.82 17.08
N LEU A 120 -7.70 -15.71 17.49
CA LEU A 120 -7.44 -14.55 16.63
C LEU A 120 -5.92 -14.35 16.46
N ARG A 121 -5.46 -14.34 15.21
CA ARG A 121 -4.07 -14.01 14.88
C ARG A 121 -3.96 -12.51 14.59
N THR A 122 -3.38 -11.77 15.52
CA THR A 122 -3.17 -10.32 15.39
C THR A 122 -1.84 -9.99 14.71
N ARG A 123 -1.83 -8.91 13.91
CA ARG A 123 -0.66 -8.26 13.34
C ARG A 123 -0.83 -6.75 13.44
N PHE A 124 0.24 -6.00 13.29
CA PHE A 124 0.19 -4.54 13.32
C PHE A 124 0.51 -3.98 11.94
N ARG A 125 -0.36 -3.13 11.43
CA ARG A 125 -0.19 -2.33 10.22
C ARG A 125 0.31 -0.95 10.62
N ALA A 126 1.51 -0.59 10.20
CA ALA A 126 2.09 0.72 10.42
C ALA A 126 1.95 1.57 9.15
N PHE A 127 1.57 2.83 9.33
CA PHE A 127 1.62 3.88 8.30
C PHE A 127 2.69 4.88 8.69
N VAL A 128 3.66 5.08 7.81
CA VAL A 128 4.80 5.96 8.02
C VAL A 128 4.91 6.90 6.82
N ALA A 129 5.10 8.18 7.10
CA ALA A 129 5.48 9.17 6.11
C ALA A 129 6.93 9.58 6.35
N ILE A 130 7.62 9.90 5.27
CA ILE A 130 9.02 10.31 5.28
C ILE A 130 9.12 11.58 4.43
N GLY A 131 9.98 12.52 4.81
CA GLY A 131 10.28 13.68 3.97
C GLY A 131 11.33 14.61 4.57
N ASP A 132 11.90 15.47 3.72
CA ASP A 132 13.00 16.39 4.04
C ASP A 132 12.53 17.84 4.25
N ARG A 133 11.21 18.10 4.17
CA ARG A 133 10.58 19.43 4.14
C ARG A 133 11.07 20.33 3.00
N ASN A 134 11.86 19.81 2.06
CA ASN A 134 12.39 20.53 0.93
C ASN A 134 11.86 20.02 -0.41
N GLY A 135 10.71 19.35 -0.38
CA GLY A 135 10.05 18.88 -1.59
C GLY A 135 10.31 17.42 -1.90
N HIS A 136 10.65 16.59 -0.92
CA HIS A 136 10.61 15.13 -1.06
C HIS A 136 9.66 14.53 -0.04
N VAL A 137 8.80 13.60 -0.48
CA VAL A 137 7.89 12.89 0.40
C VAL A 137 7.75 11.42 -0.01
N GLY A 138 7.76 10.54 0.97
CA GLY A 138 7.52 9.11 0.79
C GLY A 138 6.41 8.61 1.71
N LEU A 139 5.57 7.70 1.22
CA LEU A 139 4.53 7.05 2.01
C LEU A 139 4.77 5.54 2.06
N GLY A 140 4.86 5.00 3.27
CA GLY A 140 5.12 3.61 3.54
C GLY A 140 4.03 2.96 4.37
N MET A 141 3.66 1.76 3.97
CA MET A 141 2.67 0.97 4.69
C MET A 141 3.07 -0.49 4.72
N GLN A 142 3.17 -1.05 5.92
CA GLN A 142 3.52 -2.45 6.08
C GLN A 142 2.90 -3.10 7.32
N CYS A 143 2.64 -4.40 7.20
CA CYS A 143 2.14 -5.24 8.27
C CYS A 143 3.22 -6.21 8.78
N ALA A 144 3.35 -6.37 10.10
CA ALA A 144 4.21 -7.38 10.71
C ALA A 144 3.63 -7.93 12.02
N LYS A 145 4.23 -9.01 12.56
CA LYS A 145 3.79 -9.61 13.83
C LYS A 145 4.11 -8.73 15.03
N ARG A 146 5.27 -8.05 15.01
CA ARG A 146 5.69 -7.09 16.06
C ARG A 146 5.60 -5.66 15.55
N VAL A 147 5.25 -4.72 16.42
CA VAL A 147 5.10 -3.30 16.08
C VAL A 147 6.42 -2.70 15.54
N SER A 148 7.53 -2.92 16.23
CA SER A 148 8.85 -2.41 15.82
C SER A 148 9.25 -2.87 14.42
N THR A 149 9.03 -4.14 14.10
CA THR A 149 9.30 -4.69 12.77
C THR A 149 8.35 -4.14 11.70
N ALA A 150 7.10 -3.80 12.05
CA ALA A 150 6.16 -3.20 11.11
C ALA A 150 6.59 -1.77 10.75
N ILE A 151 7.00 -0.99 11.75
CA ILE A 151 7.48 0.39 11.55
C ILE A 151 8.73 0.40 10.67
N ARG A 152 9.74 -0.42 10.99
CA ARG A 152 10.99 -0.50 10.21
C ARG A 152 10.75 -0.86 8.74
N ARG A 153 9.91 -1.87 8.48
CA ARG A 153 9.60 -2.24 7.10
C ARG A 153 8.74 -1.19 6.40
N ALA A 154 7.89 -0.45 7.12
CA ALA A 154 7.15 0.66 6.57
C ALA A 154 8.09 1.83 6.20
N ILE A 155 9.12 2.10 7.02
CA ILE A 155 10.17 3.08 6.72
C ILE A 155 10.89 2.72 5.41
N TYR A 156 11.37 1.48 5.27
CA TYR A 156 12.05 1.07 4.03
C TYR A 156 11.16 1.23 2.80
N ARG A 157 9.88 0.88 2.93
CA ARG A 157 8.92 1.06 1.84
C ARG A 157 8.62 2.52 1.53
N ALA A 158 8.64 3.40 2.53
CA ALA A 158 8.49 4.84 2.34
C ALA A 158 9.70 5.43 1.61
N LYS A 159 10.92 4.99 1.95
CA LYS A 159 12.17 5.42 1.30
C LYS A 159 12.21 5.01 -0.18
N THR A 160 11.83 3.78 -0.51
CA THR A 160 11.73 3.35 -1.91
C THR A 160 10.63 4.08 -2.70
N ALA A 161 9.63 4.64 -2.00
CA ALA A 161 8.51 5.34 -2.62
C ALA A 161 8.61 6.86 -2.44
N VAL A 162 9.82 7.43 -2.38
CA VAL A 162 9.97 8.89 -2.28
C VAL A 162 9.69 9.52 -3.65
N VAL A 163 8.84 10.53 -3.62
CA VAL A 163 8.38 11.29 -4.77
C VAL A 163 8.74 12.75 -4.52
N PRO A 164 9.14 13.49 -5.56
CA PRO A 164 9.35 14.92 -5.41
C PRO A 164 7.99 15.63 -5.17
N VAL A 165 7.98 16.82 -4.55
CA VAL A 165 6.79 17.68 -4.33
C VAL A 165 6.92 19.03 -5.05
N ARG A 166 5.99 19.34 -5.97
CA ARG A 166 6.04 20.57 -6.77
C ARG A 166 5.40 21.66 -5.92
N ARG A 167 6.21 22.64 -5.52
CA ARG A 167 5.78 23.81 -4.74
C ARG A 167 5.67 25.02 -5.64
N ALA A 168 4.75 25.91 -5.31
CA ALA A 168 4.47 27.12 -6.06
C ALA A 168 4.09 28.28 -5.13
N TYR A 169 3.83 29.43 -5.75
CA TYR A 169 3.27 30.61 -5.12
C TYR A 169 1.78 30.66 -5.40
N TRP A 170 1.02 31.34 -4.54
CA TRP A 170 -0.39 31.55 -4.79
C TRP A 170 -0.63 32.62 -5.86
N HIS A 171 -0.19 33.86 -5.60
CA HIS A 171 -0.38 34.99 -6.52
C HIS A 171 0.97 35.65 -6.85
N THR A 172 1.66 36.14 -5.83
CA THR A 172 2.92 36.87 -5.99
C THR A 172 4.15 35.99 -5.81
N LYS A 173 5.15 36.13 -6.69
CA LYS A 173 6.42 35.38 -6.67
C LYS A 173 7.46 36.02 -5.74
N HIS A 174 7.13 36.20 -4.46
CA HIS A 174 8.09 36.68 -3.46
C HIS A 174 8.53 35.53 -2.57
N GLY A 175 9.79 35.45 -2.15
CA GLY A 175 10.30 34.45 -1.20
C GLY A 175 10.34 33.01 -1.74
N LEU A 176 10.19 32.02 -0.86
CA LEU A 176 10.20 30.59 -1.22
C LEU A 176 8.80 30.07 -1.59
N PRO A 177 8.69 29.08 -2.50
CA PRO A 177 7.40 28.50 -2.85
C PRO A 177 6.79 27.79 -1.62
N HIS A 178 5.57 28.16 -1.26
CA HIS A 178 4.94 27.77 0.01
C HIS A 178 3.70 26.89 -0.16
N THR A 179 3.05 26.92 -1.33
CA THR A 179 1.77 26.24 -1.59
C THR A 179 1.82 25.33 -2.83
N ILE A 180 0.70 24.70 -3.16
CA ILE A 180 0.54 23.81 -4.33
C ILE A 180 0.28 24.66 -5.59
N PRO A 181 0.73 24.23 -6.78
CA PRO A 181 0.58 25.01 -8.02
C PRO A 181 -0.85 25.30 -8.46
N CYS A 182 -1.79 24.38 -8.23
CA CYS A 182 -3.16 24.48 -8.72
C CYS A 182 -4.12 23.69 -7.82
N LYS A 183 -5.42 23.78 -8.12
CA LYS A 183 -6.43 22.92 -7.51
C LYS A 183 -6.24 21.49 -8.02
N ILE A 184 -5.92 20.57 -7.12
CA ILE A 184 -5.70 19.17 -7.46
C ILE A 184 -6.84 18.34 -6.89
N MET A 185 -7.54 17.60 -7.74
CA MET A 185 -8.56 16.66 -7.33
C MET A 185 -8.09 15.23 -7.63
N VAL A 186 -8.15 14.39 -6.62
CA VAL A 186 -7.79 12.97 -6.73
C VAL A 186 -8.84 12.12 -6.06
N ARG A 187 -9.17 11.01 -6.72
CA ARG A 187 -9.98 9.94 -6.16
C ARG A 187 -9.10 8.71 -5.94
N TYR A 188 -9.16 8.13 -4.75
CA TYR A 188 -8.58 6.83 -4.46
C TYR A 188 -9.61 5.98 -3.72
N CYS A 189 -10.01 4.87 -4.34
CA CYS A 189 -11.18 4.10 -3.93
C CYS A 189 -12.44 5.00 -3.87
N ASP A 190 -13.10 5.06 -2.71
CA ASP A 190 -14.25 5.92 -2.46
C ASP A 190 -13.87 7.31 -1.91
N VAL A 191 -12.61 7.51 -1.56
CA VAL A 191 -12.15 8.78 -0.99
C VAL A 191 -11.84 9.76 -2.10
N ARG A 192 -12.52 10.91 -2.09
CA ARG A 192 -12.18 12.07 -2.91
C ARG A 192 -11.43 13.09 -2.05
N VAL A 193 -10.23 13.47 -2.46
CA VAL A 193 -9.41 14.51 -1.83
C VAL A 193 -9.21 15.63 -2.83
N THR A 194 -9.36 16.85 -2.35
CA THR A 194 -9.10 18.07 -3.09
C THR A 194 -8.13 18.94 -2.31
N LEU A 195 -7.06 19.36 -2.97
CA LEU A 195 -6.06 20.28 -2.45
C LEU A 195 -6.20 21.60 -3.19
N TYR A 196 -6.24 22.70 -2.44
CA TYR A 196 -6.31 24.05 -2.99
C TYR A 196 -5.06 24.85 -2.61
N PRO A 197 -4.58 25.73 -3.51
CA PRO A 197 -3.56 26.71 -3.16
C PRO A 197 -4.08 27.67 -2.10
N ALA A 198 -3.20 28.14 -1.22
CA ALA A 198 -3.54 28.99 -0.08
C ALA A 198 -2.61 30.20 0.06
N PRO A 199 -3.07 31.28 0.73
CA PRO A 199 -2.24 32.42 1.09
C PRO A 199 -1.10 32.03 2.02
N ARG A 200 -0.08 32.86 2.03
CA ARG A 200 0.97 32.76 3.04
C ARG A 200 0.41 33.03 4.43
N GLY A 201 0.82 32.21 5.38
CA GLY A 201 0.42 32.36 6.78
C GLY A 201 -0.92 31.70 7.11
N THR A 202 -1.51 30.95 6.17
CA THR A 202 -2.73 30.17 6.41
C THR A 202 -2.45 28.94 7.26
N GLY A 203 -1.27 28.33 7.08
CA GLY A 203 -0.97 26.98 7.54
C GLY A 203 -1.71 25.90 6.74
N ILE A 204 -1.54 24.65 7.16
CA ILE A 204 -2.22 23.50 6.56
C ILE A 204 -3.54 23.24 7.29
N SER A 205 -4.66 23.59 6.65
CA SER A 205 -5.99 23.32 7.16
C SER A 205 -6.46 21.95 6.67
N ALA A 206 -6.20 20.91 7.46
CA ALA A 206 -6.48 19.51 7.10
C ALA A 206 -6.59 18.60 8.34
N LEU A 207 -6.96 17.34 8.13
CA LEU A 207 -6.90 16.32 9.19
C LEU A 207 -5.43 16.13 9.65
N PRO A 208 -5.16 15.76 10.92
CA PRO A 208 -3.79 15.69 11.47
C PRO A 208 -2.82 14.78 10.69
N ILE A 209 -3.33 13.72 10.06
CA ILE A 209 -2.53 12.81 9.23
C ILE A 209 -2.06 13.48 7.94
N VAL A 210 -2.95 14.28 7.34
CA VAL A 210 -2.71 15.03 6.10
C VAL A 210 -1.74 16.17 6.35
N GLN A 211 -1.92 16.86 7.48
CA GLN A 211 -1.00 17.90 7.95
C GLN A 211 0.43 17.37 8.05
N LYS A 212 0.62 16.23 8.71
CA LYS A 212 1.94 15.58 8.84
C LYS A 212 2.57 15.28 7.48
N LEU A 213 1.79 14.72 6.55
CA LEU A 213 2.29 14.34 5.22
C LEU A 213 2.66 15.58 4.38
N LEU A 214 1.80 16.59 4.31
CA LEU A 214 2.05 17.83 3.55
C LEU A 214 3.22 18.63 4.14
N HIS A 215 3.34 18.66 5.47
CA HIS A 215 4.43 19.34 6.16
C HIS A 215 5.79 18.68 5.88
N LEU A 216 5.84 17.35 5.84
CA LEU A 216 7.04 16.60 5.44
C LEU A 216 7.41 16.85 3.97
N GLY A 217 6.41 17.04 3.10
CA GLY A 217 6.62 17.44 1.69
C GLY A 217 7.04 18.91 1.50
N GLY A 218 7.17 19.68 2.58
CA GLY A 218 7.62 21.08 2.50
C GLY A 218 6.55 22.07 2.04
N ILE A 219 5.28 21.67 2.04
CA ILE A 219 4.15 22.57 1.81
C ILE A 219 3.81 23.24 3.15
N GLN A 220 3.71 24.57 3.15
CA GLN A 220 3.44 25.36 4.34
C GLN A 220 1.97 25.73 4.45
N ASP A 221 1.35 26.09 3.33
CA ASP A 221 -0.03 26.55 3.28
C ASP A 221 -0.84 25.76 2.24
N CYS A 222 -1.96 25.19 2.67
CA CYS A 222 -2.88 24.47 1.79
C CYS A 222 -4.25 24.33 2.45
N TYR A 223 -5.32 24.58 1.69
CA TYR A 223 -6.65 24.15 2.07
C TYR A 223 -6.93 22.76 1.53
N THR A 224 -7.58 21.93 2.34
CA THR A 224 -7.93 20.57 1.94
C THR A 224 -9.42 20.32 2.15
N SER A 225 -10.02 19.57 1.24
CA SER A 225 -11.36 19.02 1.42
C SER A 225 -11.36 17.54 1.08
N VAL A 226 -11.95 16.74 1.96
CA VAL A 226 -12.01 15.28 1.89
C VAL A 226 -13.47 14.84 2.00
N SER A 227 -13.99 14.16 0.98
CA SER A 227 -15.41 13.82 0.87
C SER A 227 -15.86 12.74 1.86
N THR A 228 -15.00 11.77 2.19
CA THR A 228 -15.36 10.61 3.02
C THR A 228 -14.28 10.36 4.06
N TYR A 229 -14.64 10.31 5.35
CA TYR A 229 -13.69 10.44 6.47
C TYR A 229 -13.43 9.17 7.30
N THR A 230 -13.76 7.97 6.83
CA THR A 230 -13.75 6.78 7.72
C THR A 230 -12.42 6.03 7.79
N THR A 231 -11.58 6.02 6.74
CA THR A 231 -10.37 5.16 6.72
C THR A 231 -9.08 5.89 6.37
N LEU A 232 -8.08 5.75 7.26
CA LEU A 232 -6.80 6.44 7.15
C LEU A 232 -5.97 6.04 5.92
N GLY A 233 -5.95 4.74 5.60
CA GLY A 233 -5.11 4.22 4.54
C GLY A 233 -5.44 4.80 3.16
N PRO A 234 -6.71 4.77 2.73
CA PRO A 234 -7.14 5.39 1.49
C PRO A 234 -6.91 6.90 1.45
N VAL A 235 -7.18 7.62 2.54
CA VAL A 235 -6.93 9.08 2.64
C VAL A 235 -5.45 9.40 2.43
N ALA A 236 -4.55 8.74 3.17
CA ALA A 236 -3.11 9.00 3.06
C ALA A 236 -2.59 8.72 1.63
N LYS A 237 -3.07 7.66 0.98
CA LYS A 237 -2.72 7.35 -0.40
C LYS A 237 -3.30 8.36 -1.40
N ALA A 238 -4.54 8.80 -1.21
CA ALA A 238 -5.16 9.81 -2.07
C ALA A 238 -4.35 11.12 -2.08
N ILE A 239 -3.87 11.55 -0.91
CA ILE A 239 -3.05 12.76 -0.79
C ILE A 239 -1.67 12.56 -1.43
N PHE A 240 -1.05 11.41 -1.20
CA PHE A 240 0.23 11.08 -1.83
C PHE A 240 0.12 11.07 -3.37
N LEU A 241 -0.97 10.53 -3.91
CA LEU A 241 -1.29 10.61 -5.34
C LEU A 241 -1.57 12.05 -5.81
N ALA A 242 -2.21 12.88 -4.99
CA ALA A 242 -2.41 14.30 -5.30
C ALA A 242 -1.08 15.05 -5.39
N ILE A 243 -0.12 14.73 -4.52
CA ILE A 243 1.23 15.30 -4.57
C ILE A 243 1.97 14.85 -5.84
N GLN A 244 1.89 13.57 -6.19
CA GLN A 244 2.44 13.06 -7.46
C GLN A 244 1.83 13.79 -8.67
N ARG A 245 0.50 13.98 -8.66
CA ARG A 245 -0.22 14.69 -9.72
C ARG A 245 0.20 16.16 -9.83
N ALA A 246 0.65 16.78 -8.74
CA ALA A 246 1.17 18.15 -8.75
C ALA A 246 2.37 18.31 -9.70
N TYR A 247 3.20 17.28 -9.89
CA TYR A 247 4.32 17.33 -10.85
C TYR A 247 3.86 17.33 -12.30
N LEU A 248 2.80 16.59 -12.59
CA LEU A 248 2.27 16.46 -13.95
C LEU A 248 1.60 17.75 -14.42
N PHE A 249 1.29 18.67 -13.50
CA PHE A 249 0.68 19.95 -13.84
C PHE A 249 1.65 20.82 -14.64
N LYS A 250 1.38 20.95 -15.94
CA LYS A 250 1.96 21.95 -16.83
C LYS A 250 1.18 23.26 -16.67
N ARG A 251 1.89 24.38 -16.57
CA ARG A 251 1.28 25.71 -16.61
C ARG A 251 1.23 26.14 -18.07
N GLU A 252 0.05 26.19 -18.67
CA GLU A 252 -0.12 26.66 -20.05
C GLU A 252 -1.10 27.84 -20.12
N GLY A 253 -0.88 28.75 -21.06
CA GLY A 253 -1.88 29.70 -21.52
C GLY A 253 -2.99 29.04 -22.36
N GLU A 254 -3.33 27.77 -22.10
CA GLU A 254 -4.39 27.02 -22.76
C GLU A 254 -5.41 26.56 -21.71
N LYS A 255 -6.68 26.93 -21.93
CA LYS A 255 -7.81 26.53 -21.08
C LYS A 255 -8.01 25.02 -21.19
N ILE A 256 -7.97 24.33 -20.05
CA ILE A 256 -8.91 23.22 -19.77
C ILE A 256 -9.28 23.30 -18.28
N ASP A 257 -10.27 24.14 -17.98
CA ASP A 257 -11.05 24.06 -16.74
C ASP A 257 -12.22 23.10 -16.97
N GLU A 258 -11.96 21.82 -17.21
CA GLU A 258 -12.97 20.77 -17.09
C GLU A 258 -12.36 19.57 -16.36
N ASP A 259 -12.46 19.62 -15.03
CA ASP A 259 -12.33 18.49 -14.10
C ASP A 259 -11.20 17.49 -14.36
N ASN A 260 -9.95 17.81 -13.98
CA ASN A 260 -8.99 16.83 -13.45
C ASN A 260 -9.04 15.42 -14.11
N ALA A 261 -9.09 15.35 -15.45
CA ALA A 261 -9.27 14.10 -16.18
C ALA A 261 -7.92 13.43 -16.43
N PHE A 262 -7.77 12.20 -15.93
CA PHE A 262 -6.93 11.19 -16.55
C PHE A 262 -7.60 9.83 -16.30
N PRO A 263 -8.39 9.31 -17.25
CA PRO A 263 -8.76 7.90 -17.28
C PRO A 263 -7.58 6.96 -17.62
N GLU A 264 -6.40 7.47 -17.99
CA GLU A 264 -5.35 6.62 -18.61
C GLU A 264 -4.23 6.09 -17.69
N LEU A 265 -4.22 6.43 -16.40
CA LEU A 265 -3.21 5.88 -15.45
C LEU A 265 -3.70 4.68 -14.63
N ILE A 266 -4.83 4.07 -15.00
CA ILE A 266 -5.36 2.86 -14.34
C ILE A 266 -4.83 1.57 -15.00
N SER A 267 -4.38 1.60 -16.26
CA SER A 267 -4.02 0.38 -17.00
C SER A 267 -2.63 -0.18 -16.72
N SER A 268 -1.64 0.64 -16.35
CA SER A 268 -0.24 0.17 -16.22
C SER A 268 0.21 -0.16 -14.79
N VAL A 269 -0.61 0.12 -13.77
CA VAL A 269 -0.31 -0.18 -12.35
C VAL A 269 -1.15 -1.35 -11.81
N ILE A 270 -2.07 -1.89 -12.62
CA ILE A 270 -2.96 -3.01 -12.23
C ILE A 270 -2.69 -4.32 -13.03
N SER A 271 -1.71 -4.35 -13.95
CA SER A 271 -1.20 -5.62 -14.51
C SER A 271 -0.05 -6.20 -13.69
#